data_AF-A0A924MBQ2-F1
#
_entry.id   AF-A0A924MBQ2-F1
#
_cell.length_a   1.000
_cell.length_b   1.000
_cell.length_c   1.000
_cell.angle_alpha   90.00
_cell.angle_beta   90.00
_cell.angle_gamma   90.00
#
_symmetry.space_group_name_H-M   'P 1'
#
loop_
_entity.id
_entity.type
_entity.pdbx_description
1 polymer ?
#
loop_
_entity_poly.entity_id
_entity_poly.type
_entity_poly.pdbx_seq_one_letter_code
_entity_poly.pdbx_strand_id
1 'polypeptide(L)'
;MKKIVLGMMAAVSILTACNNDKKDASKNGDSTSVSMDANDSMTTMDKPVVKPGKYKNLSTGEDIEITRDETTGIAVDSKTQLPVQFYYDPITLDTLYQNGMKVNNMLVSLGDGKYKLDDMKIKIDGDEIKIKTDTSKIKIDND
;
A
#
# COMPACT_ATOMS: atom_id res chain seq x y z
N MET A 1 -38.99 38.62 -7.99
CA MET A 1 -39.96 38.59 -6.87
C MET A 1 -40.72 37.27 -6.89
N LYS A 2 -40.91 36.65 -5.70
CA LYS A 2 -41.70 35.43 -5.40
C LYS A 2 -40.98 34.10 -5.71
N LYS A 3 -40.89 33.08 -4.84
CA LYS A 3 -41.31 32.86 -3.44
C LYS A 3 -40.48 31.68 -2.87
N ILE A 4 -40.31 31.72 -1.54
CA ILE A 4 -39.70 30.73 -0.63
C ILE A 4 -40.59 29.49 -0.44
N VAL A 5 -39.98 28.30 -0.29
CA VAL A 5 -40.44 27.14 0.52
C VAL A 5 -39.17 26.35 0.91
N LEU A 6 -38.52 26.54 2.05
CA LEU A 6 -38.76 26.03 3.41
C LEU A 6 -39.18 24.55 3.49
N GLY A 7 -38.24 23.68 3.88
CA GLY A 7 -38.51 22.28 4.21
C GLY A 7 -37.37 21.69 5.06
N MET A 8 -37.48 21.93 6.38
CA MET A 8 -36.66 21.36 7.44
C MET A 8 -37.11 19.92 7.72
N MET A 9 -36.19 18.97 7.80
CA MET A 9 -36.39 17.79 8.65
C MET A 9 -35.05 17.20 9.09
N ALA A 10 -34.75 17.42 10.36
CA ALA A 10 -33.75 16.67 11.11
C ALA A 10 -34.41 15.37 11.61
N ALA A 11 -33.65 14.27 11.66
CA ALA A 11 -33.98 13.13 12.50
C ALA A 11 -32.70 12.47 13.02
N VAL A 12 -32.77 12.09 14.30
CA VAL A 12 -31.70 11.80 15.25
C VAL A 12 -31.29 10.32 15.21
N SER A 13 -30.06 10.11 15.67
CA SER A 13 -29.25 8.90 15.82
C SER A 13 -29.86 7.73 16.60
N ILE A 14 -29.35 6.52 16.33
CA ILE A 14 -29.19 5.47 17.36
C ILE A 14 -27.85 4.75 17.13
N LEU A 15 -26.98 4.81 18.15
CA LEU A 15 -25.79 3.97 18.28
C LEU A 15 -26.22 2.58 18.73
N THR A 16 -25.68 1.53 18.10
CA THR A 16 -25.78 0.16 18.63
C THR A 16 -24.38 -0.36 18.90
N ALA A 17 -24.07 -0.51 20.20
CA ALA A 17 -22.95 -1.30 20.67
C ALA A 17 -23.49 -2.67 21.12
N CYS A 18 -22.90 -3.76 20.65
CA CYS A 18 -23.05 -5.08 21.25
C CYS A 18 -21.67 -5.70 21.37
N ASN A 19 -21.20 -5.74 22.61
CA ASN A 19 -20.09 -6.55 23.07
C ASN A 19 -20.69 -7.57 24.02
N ASN A 20 -20.46 -8.87 23.80
CA ASN A 20 -20.65 -9.90 24.81
C ASN A 20 -19.76 -11.11 24.49
N ASP A 21 -18.78 -11.31 25.38
CA ASP A 21 -17.97 -12.50 25.57
C ASP A 21 -18.77 -13.80 25.65
N LYS A 22 -18.27 -14.86 24.99
CA LYS A 22 -18.21 -16.22 25.55
C LYS A 22 -16.99 -16.98 25.01
N LYS A 23 -16.09 -17.32 25.93
CA LYS A 23 -15.14 -18.44 25.82
C LYS A 23 -15.92 -19.76 25.86
N ASP A 24 -15.53 -20.73 25.04
CA ASP A 24 -15.11 -22.03 25.56
C ASP A 24 -14.30 -22.85 24.53
N ALA A 25 -13.30 -23.52 25.09
CA ALA A 25 -12.30 -24.44 24.55
C ALA A 25 -12.96 -25.78 24.10
N SER A 26 -12.39 -26.74 23.37
CA SER A 26 -11.07 -27.08 22.81
C SER A 26 -11.28 -28.34 21.94
N LYS A 27 -10.56 -28.51 20.82
CA LYS A 27 -9.62 -29.61 20.60
C LYS A 27 -9.08 -29.68 19.17
N ASN A 28 -7.76 -29.51 19.10
CA ASN A 28 -6.81 -30.39 18.41
C ASN A 28 -6.97 -30.54 16.89
N GLY A 29 -6.34 -29.62 16.17
CA GLY A 29 -5.88 -29.83 14.80
C GLY A 29 -4.43 -29.38 14.75
N ASP A 30 -3.54 -30.34 14.65
CA ASP A 30 -2.10 -30.20 14.39
C ASP A 30 -1.84 -29.03 13.44
N SER A 31 -1.29 -27.96 13.98
CA SER A 31 -0.78 -26.83 13.23
C SER A 31 0.56 -26.54 13.87
N THR A 32 1.62 -26.80 13.13
CA THR A 32 2.93 -26.25 13.37
C THR A 32 2.77 -24.76 13.65
N SER A 33 2.68 -24.41 14.93
CA SER A 33 2.70 -23.03 15.39
C SER A 33 4.13 -22.57 15.17
N VAL A 34 4.40 -22.05 13.98
CA VAL A 34 5.51 -21.13 13.78
C VAL A 34 5.20 -19.96 14.69
N SER A 35 5.80 -19.99 15.88
CA SER A 35 5.85 -18.88 16.81
C SER A 35 6.35 -17.67 16.02
N MET A 36 5.42 -16.78 15.69
CA MET A 36 5.69 -15.46 15.12
C MET A 36 6.40 -14.65 16.20
N ASP A 37 7.72 -14.79 16.23
CA ASP A 37 8.61 -14.00 17.07
C ASP A 37 8.44 -12.54 16.65
N ALA A 38 7.81 -11.75 17.51
CA ALA A 38 7.49 -10.34 17.32
C ALA A 38 8.72 -9.43 17.41
N ASN A 39 9.89 -9.93 17.02
CA ASN A 39 11.10 -9.15 16.84
C ASN A 39 11.32 -8.87 15.35
N ASP A 40 10.30 -8.27 14.76
CA ASP A 40 10.23 -7.85 13.37
C ASP A 40 11.14 -6.62 13.20
N SER A 41 12.39 -6.87 12.78
CA SER A 41 13.40 -5.83 12.59
C SER A 41 12.98 -4.93 11.42
N MET A 42 12.32 -3.82 11.75
CA MET A 42 11.96 -2.77 10.81
C MET A 42 13.19 -1.94 10.47
N THR A 43 13.54 -1.84 9.19
CA THR A 43 14.61 -0.96 8.71
C THR A 43 14.03 0.33 8.15
N THR A 44 14.61 1.46 8.55
CA THR A 44 14.33 2.78 7.96
C THR A 44 15.10 2.91 6.65
N MET A 45 14.42 3.33 5.58
CA MET A 45 15.00 3.54 4.25
C MET A 45 15.17 5.03 3.96
N ASP A 46 16.14 5.37 3.10
CA ASP A 46 16.23 6.71 2.52
C ASP A 46 14.96 7.05 1.72
N LYS A 47 14.60 8.34 1.70
CA LYS A 47 13.40 8.81 0.99
C LYS A 47 13.54 8.52 -0.51
N PRO A 48 12.61 7.75 -1.11
CA PRO A 48 12.65 7.44 -2.53
C PRO A 48 12.41 8.70 -3.38
N VAL A 49 12.96 8.69 -4.60
CA VAL A 49 12.87 9.82 -5.53
C VAL A 49 12.34 9.33 -6.88
N VAL A 50 11.33 10.01 -7.39
CA VAL A 50 10.78 9.78 -8.74
C VAL A 50 11.81 10.16 -9.78
N LYS A 51 12.11 9.23 -10.69
CA LYS A 51 12.98 9.48 -11.85
C LYS A 51 12.12 9.68 -13.10
N PRO A 52 12.29 10.78 -13.85
CA PRO A 52 11.56 10.97 -15.09
C PRO A 52 12.00 9.96 -16.16
N GLY A 53 11.11 9.59 -17.07
CA GLY A 53 11.41 8.63 -18.12
C GLY A 53 10.19 7.90 -18.68
N LYS A 54 10.44 6.85 -19.46
CA LYS A 54 9.40 6.02 -20.07
C LYS A 54 9.13 4.79 -19.21
N TYR A 55 7.86 4.55 -18.93
CA TYR A 55 7.38 3.48 -18.05
C TYR A 55 6.08 2.89 -18.61
N LYS A 56 5.58 1.85 -17.95
CA LYS A 56 4.23 1.31 -18.19
C LYS A 56 3.34 1.58 -16.99
N ASN A 57 2.15 2.14 -17.21
CA ASN A 57 1.14 2.29 -16.17
C ASN A 57 0.65 0.90 -15.76
N LEU A 58 0.77 0.53 -14.48
CA LEU A 58 0.41 -0.83 -14.07
C LEU A 58 -1.11 -1.04 -14.08
N SER A 59 -1.90 0.03 -13.90
CA SER A 59 -3.35 -0.05 -13.86
C SER A 59 -3.99 -0.18 -15.24
N THR A 60 -3.44 0.51 -16.24
CA THR A 60 -3.99 0.49 -17.62
C THR A 60 -3.19 -0.39 -18.57
N GLY A 61 -1.94 -0.71 -18.23
CA GLY A 61 -1.00 -1.40 -19.13
C GLY A 61 -0.43 -0.51 -20.24
N GLU A 62 -0.74 0.78 -20.26
CA GLU A 62 -0.29 1.72 -21.30
C GLU A 62 1.15 2.19 -21.09
N ASP A 63 1.84 2.49 -22.19
CA ASP A 63 3.14 3.14 -22.12
C ASP A 63 2.95 4.63 -21.83
N ILE A 64 3.62 5.11 -20.78
CA ILE A 64 3.51 6.46 -20.24
C ILE A 64 4.89 7.09 -20.09
N GLU A 65 4.93 8.42 -20.05
CA GLU A 65 6.13 9.17 -19.69
C GLU A 65 5.90 9.81 -18.33
N ILE A 66 6.72 9.47 -17.35
CA ILE A 66 6.61 9.97 -15.98
C ILE A 66 7.47 11.22 -15.83
N THR A 67 6.91 12.21 -15.14
CA THR A 67 7.63 13.33 -14.54
C THR A 67 7.32 13.41 -13.05
N ARG A 68 8.16 14.11 -12.28
CA ARG A 68 7.90 14.39 -10.87
C ARG A 68 7.07 15.67 -10.76
N ASP A 69 5.98 15.60 -10.00
CA ASP A 69 5.28 16.80 -9.56
C ASP A 69 6.11 17.51 -8.48
N GLU A 70 6.45 18.79 -8.71
CA GLU A 70 7.35 19.54 -7.82
C GLU A 70 6.70 19.90 -6.46
N THR A 71 5.37 19.90 -6.39
CA THR A 71 4.64 20.30 -5.17
C THR A 71 4.52 19.14 -4.19
N THR A 72 4.19 17.96 -4.71
CA THR A 72 3.89 16.75 -3.93
C THR A 72 5.04 15.73 -3.97
N GLY A 73 5.91 15.83 -4.97
CA GLY A 73 7.01 14.91 -5.19
C GLY A 73 6.63 13.57 -5.81
N ILE A 74 5.37 13.39 -6.24
CA ILE A 74 4.87 12.12 -6.79
C ILE A 74 5.06 12.02 -8.30
N ALA A 75 4.96 10.80 -8.83
CA ALA A 75 4.98 10.49 -10.23
C ALA A 75 3.64 10.87 -10.87
N VAL A 76 3.71 11.67 -11.92
CA VAL A 76 2.58 12.04 -12.77
C VAL A 76 2.88 11.68 -14.22
N ASP A 77 1.85 11.37 -14.99
CA ASP A 77 1.97 11.25 -16.44
C ASP A 77 2.23 12.64 -17.04
N SER A 78 3.27 12.77 -17.87
CA SER A 78 3.74 14.06 -18.40
C SER A 78 2.73 14.74 -19.31
N LYS A 79 1.81 14.00 -19.93
CA LYS A 79 0.81 14.53 -20.86
C LYS A 79 -0.45 14.97 -20.14
N THR A 80 -0.94 14.14 -19.22
CA THR A 80 -2.21 14.37 -18.53
C THR A 80 -2.06 15.09 -17.21
N GLN A 81 -0.83 15.11 -16.65
CA GLN A 81 -0.52 15.63 -15.32
C GLN A 81 -1.30 14.90 -14.20
N LEU A 82 -1.80 13.69 -14.49
CA LEU A 82 -2.51 12.87 -13.52
C LEU A 82 -1.52 11.99 -12.73
N PRO A 83 -1.74 11.82 -11.40
CA PRO A 83 -0.93 10.92 -10.59
C PRO A 83 -0.96 9.49 -11.09
N VAL A 84 0.20 8.84 -11.07
CA VAL A 84 0.35 7.43 -11.42
C VAL A 84 0.76 6.65 -10.18
N GLN A 85 -0.17 5.83 -9.68
CA GLN A 85 0.01 5.15 -8.39
C GLN A 85 1.09 4.06 -8.44
N PHE A 86 1.03 3.20 -9.46
CA PHE A 86 1.98 2.12 -9.67
C PHE A 86 2.40 2.12 -11.14
N TYR A 87 3.70 2.01 -11.38
CA TYR A 87 4.25 2.00 -12.73
C TYR A 87 5.45 1.06 -12.81
N TYR A 88 5.67 0.49 -13.99
CA TYR A 88 6.69 -0.51 -14.25
C TYR A 88 7.81 0.08 -15.12
N ASP A 89 9.05 -0.13 -14.70
CA ASP A 89 10.24 0.22 -15.47
C ASP A 89 10.67 -0.98 -16.32
N PRO A 90 10.51 -0.91 -17.67
CA PRO A 90 10.88 -2.01 -18.55
C PRO A 90 12.40 -2.22 -18.67
N ILE A 91 13.23 -1.30 -18.19
CA ILE A 91 14.69 -1.41 -18.22
C ILE A 91 15.20 -2.17 -16.99
N THR A 92 14.78 -1.76 -15.80
CA THR A 92 15.21 -2.38 -14.54
C THR A 92 14.34 -3.57 -14.14
N LEU A 93 13.20 -3.75 -14.80
CA LEU A 93 12.17 -4.74 -14.50
C LEU A 93 11.56 -4.56 -13.09
N ASP A 94 11.64 -3.35 -12.54
CA ASP A 94 11.10 -3.00 -11.23
C ASP A 94 9.71 -2.37 -11.34
N THR A 95 8.85 -2.70 -10.38
CA THR A 95 7.60 -1.98 -10.14
C THR A 95 7.84 -0.89 -9.11
N LEU A 96 7.36 0.31 -9.39
CA LEU A 96 7.57 1.52 -8.62
C LEU A 96 6.22 2.04 -8.10
N TYR A 97 6.23 2.51 -6.86
CA TYR A 97 5.12 3.27 -6.27
C TYR A 97 5.21 4.75 -6.66
N GLN A 98 4.13 5.51 -6.50
CA GLN A 98 4.04 6.92 -6.89
C GLN A 98 5.14 7.83 -6.36
N ASN A 99 5.85 7.47 -5.29
CA ASN A 99 6.98 8.23 -4.75
C ASN A 99 8.35 7.77 -5.30
N GLY A 100 8.39 6.83 -6.26
CA GLY A 100 9.61 6.24 -6.81
C GLY A 100 10.17 5.05 -6.02
N MET A 101 9.46 4.56 -5.00
CA MET A 101 9.90 3.39 -4.24
C MET A 101 9.73 2.11 -5.04
N LYS A 102 10.74 1.25 -5.05
CA LYS A 102 10.61 -0.12 -5.59
C LYS A 102 9.69 -0.95 -4.70
N VAL A 103 8.67 -1.55 -5.29
CA VAL A 103 7.62 -2.31 -4.59
C VAL A 103 7.44 -3.74 -5.11
N ASN A 104 8.51 -4.30 -5.68
CA ASN A 104 8.52 -5.70 -6.12
C ASN A 104 8.12 -6.62 -4.95
N ASN A 105 7.26 -7.59 -5.23
CA ASN A 105 6.76 -8.57 -4.26
C ASN A 105 6.01 -7.97 -3.06
N MET A 106 5.69 -6.67 -3.09
CA MET A 106 4.95 -5.93 -2.06
C MET A 106 3.59 -5.44 -2.56
N LEU A 107 3.11 -5.98 -3.68
CA LEU A 107 1.80 -5.64 -4.24
C LEU A 107 0.83 -6.82 -4.13
N VAL A 108 -0.42 -6.51 -3.78
CA VAL A 108 -1.56 -7.41 -3.87
C VAL A 108 -2.44 -6.93 -5.02
N SER A 109 -2.69 -7.81 -6.00
CA SER A 109 -3.68 -7.56 -7.05
C SER A 109 -5.09 -7.68 -6.47
N LEU A 110 -5.91 -6.67 -6.75
CA LEU A 110 -7.34 -6.64 -6.41
C LEU A 110 -8.24 -7.01 -7.60
N GLY A 111 -7.65 -7.35 -8.75
CA GLY A 111 -8.35 -7.54 -10.02
C GLY A 111 -8.53 -6.25 -10.81
N ASP A 112 -8.85 -6.38 -12.10
CA ASP A 112 -9.15 -5.26 -13.01
C ASP A 112 -8.08 -4.15 -13.05
N GLY A 113 -6.80 -4.52 -13.00
CA GLY A 113 -5.69 -3.56 -12.99
C GLY A 113 -5.56 -2.76 -11.68
N LYS A 114 -6.30 -3.13 -10.62
CA LYS A 114 -6.19 -2.49 -9.31
C LYS A 114 -5.15 -3.22 -8.48
N TYR A 115 -4.25 -2.46 -7.90
CA TYR A 115 -3.20 -2.95 -7.01
C TYR A 115 -3.25 -2.17 -5.70
N LYS A 116 -2.82 -2.81 -4.63
CA LYS A 116 -2.52 -2.15 -3.36
C LYS A 116 -1.20 -2.66 -2.81
N LEU A 117 -0.59 -1.88 -1.92
CA LEU A 117 0.53 -2.36 -1.14
C LEU A 117 0.08 -3.48 -0.18
N ASP A 118 0.95 -4.44 0.04
CA ASP A 118 0.78 -5.45 1.06
C ASP A 118 1.16 -4.86 2.42
N ASP A 119 0.14 -4.50 3.22
CA ASP A 119 0.30 -3.90 4.56
C ASP A 119 1.06 -4.83 5.53
N MET A 120 1.17 -6.13 5.22
CA MET A 120 2.00 -7.05 5.97
C MET A 120 3.48 -6.85 5.69
N LYS A 121 3.88 -6.32 4.53
CA LYS A 121 5.29 -6.18 4.12
C LYS A 121 5.79 -4.74 4.17
N ILE A 122 4.91 -3.78 3.97
CA ILE A 122 5.27 -2.36 3.90
C ILE A 122 4.25 -1.50 4.60
N LYS A 123 4.73 -0.47 5.32
CA LYS A 123 3.92 0.60 5.88
C LYS A 123 4.52 1.94 5.50
N ILE A 124 3.67 2.88 5.10
CA ILE A 124 4.05 4.24 4.73
C ILE A 124 3.29 5.19 5.67
N ASP A 125 4.01 5.79 6.61
CA ASP A 125 3.49 6.71 7.62
C ASP A 125 4.02 8.12 7.30
N GLY A 126 3.37 8.80 6.36
CA GLY A 126 3.80 10.12 5.89
C GLY A 126 5.16 10.07 5.21
N ASP A 127 6.18 10.62 5.87
CA ASP A 127 7.57 10.60 5.38
C ASP A 127 8.35 9.36 5.82
N GLU A 128 7.86 8.58 6.79
CA GLU A 128 8.53 7.37 7.28
C GLU A 128 8.06 6.14 6.48
N ILE A 129 9.02 5.39 5.94
CA ILE A 129 8.75 4.14 5.22
C ILE A 129 9.37 3.01 6.01
N LYS A 130 8.54 2.02 6.35
CA LYS A 130 8.93 0.81 7.07
C LYS A 130 8.69 -0.41 6.20
N ILE A 131 9.74 -1.18 5.96
CA ILE A 131 9.66 -2.42 5.18
C ILE A 131 10.05 -3.58 6.08
N LYS A 132 9.19 -4.60 6.12
CA LYS A 132 9.54 -5.88 6.72
C LYS A 132 10.45 -6.61 5.76
N THR A 133 11.67 -6.85 6.21
CA THR A 133 12.58 -7.71 5.46
C THR A 133 12.39 -9.13 5.99
N ASP A 134 11.97 -10.05 5.11
CA ASP A 134 11.94 -11.50 5.38
C ASP A 134 13.38 -12.06 5.46
N THR A 135 14.28 -11.38 6.19
CA THR A 135 15.63 -11.88 6.45
C THR A 135 15.51 -13.08 7.35
N SER A 136 15.23 -14.21 6.71
CA SER A 136 15.50 -15.54 7.22
C SER A 136 16.86 -15.47 7.89
N LYS A 137 16.93 -15.74 9.20
CA LYS A 137 18.19 -15.97 9.89
C LYS A 137 18.92 -17.06 9.12
N ILE A 138 19.86 -16.70 8.26
CA ILE A 138 20.79 -17.65 7.68
C ILE A 138 21.69 -18.06 8.85
N LYS A 139 21.33 -19.15 9.52
CA LYS A 139 22.30 -19.90 10.32
C LYS A 139 23.27 -20.51 9.32
N ILE A 140 24.44 -19.91 9.19
CA ILE A 140 25.59 -20.62 8.64
C ILE A 140 26.04 -21.54 9.77
N ASP A 141 25.60 -22.79 9.73
CA ASP A 141 26.24 -23.84 10.51
C ASP A 141 27.62 -24.05 9.86
N ASN A 142 28.66 -23.70 10.61
CA ASN A 142 30.05 -23.85 10.20
C ASN A 142 30.42 -25.33 10.41
N ASP A 143 30.72 -26.06 9.34
CA ASP A 143 31.30 -27.41 9.39
C ASP A 143 32.82 -27.32 9.27
#